data_AF-A0A7W0SND8-F1
#
_entry.id   AF-A0A7W0SND8-F1
#
_cell.length_a   1.000
_cell.length_b   1.000
_cell.length_c   1.000
_cell.angle_alpha   90.00
_cell.angle_beta   90.00
_cell.angle_gamma   90.00
#
_symmetry.space_group_name_H-M   'P 1'
#
loop_
_entity.id
_entity.type
_entity.pdbx_description
1 polymer ?
#
loop_
_entity_poly.entity_id
_entity_poly.type
_entity_poly.pdbx_seq_one_letter_code
_entity_poly.pdbx_strand_id
1 'polypeptide(L)'
;MTPLGKLSGPHASACPGCGLIGPHSTGAPPAEHVASATCWRLYGELLARSYNNSDYRGVHQMIVDAYAAQHAGGKSRREVQTVALCLMTLCLFCEDAVDPADGPRRAAEPVRGVGAMAAYSP
;
A
#
# COMPACT_ATOMS: atom_id res chain seq x y z
N MET A 1 -19.22 6.85 19.85
CA MET A 1 -18.01 7.46 19.24
C MET A 1 -17.13 7.96 20.38
N THR A 2 -16.16 7.15 20.80
CA THR A 2 -15.20 7.52 21.85
C THR A 2 -14.21 8.53 21.27
N PRO A 3 -13.89 9.64 21.94
CA PRO A 3 -12.98 10.63 21.38
C PRO A 3 -11.57 10.05 21.28
N LEU A 4 -10.85 10.43 20.22
CA LEU A 4 -9.41 10.24 20.04
C LEU A 4 -8.64 11.03 21.11
N GLY A 5 -8.75 10.59 22.36
CA GLY A 5 -8.05 11.16 23.50
C GLY A 5 -6.59 10.75 23.49
N LYS A 6 -5.74 11.63 22.96
CA LYS A 6 -4.29 11.75 23.23
C LYS A 6 -3.52 10.42 23.34
N LEU A 7 -3.14 9.82 22.21
CA LEU A 7 -2.08 8.80 22.15
C LEU A 7 -0.68 9.44 22.24
N SER A 8 -0.49 10.42 23.12
CA SER A 8 0.81 11.08 23.35
C SER A 8 1.44 10.50 24.62
N GLY A 9 1.74 9.21 24.59
CA GLY A 9 2.75 8.65 25.50
C GLY A 9 4.15 9.12 25.05
N PRO A 10 5.16 9.16 25.93
CA PRO A 10 6.49 9.75 25.66
C PRO A 10 7.33 9.10 24.54
N HIS A 11 6.76 8.20 23.75
CA HIS A 11 7.46 7.48 22.67
C HIS A 11 6.56 7.26 21.43
N ALA A 12 5.55 8.09 21.20
CA ALA A 12 4.80 8.05 19.95
C ALA A 12 5.53 8.85 18.85
N SER A 13 5.88 8.21 17.74
CA SER A 13 6.46 8.87 16.56
C SER A 13 5.62 8.58 15.32
N ALA A 14 5.64 9.51 14.38
CA ALA A 14 4.98 9.35 13.09
C ALA A 14 5.79 8.40 12.19
N CYS A 15 5.11 7.55 11.44
CA CYS A 15 5.72 6.75 10.39
C CYS A 15 6.25 7.67 9.27
N PRO A 16 7.52 7.53 8.84
CA PRO A 16 8.08 8.37 7.78
C PRO A 16 7.43 8.15 6.40
N GLY A 17 6.85 6.97 6.15
CA GLY A 17 6.17 6.67 4.88
C GLY A 17 4.74 7.20 4.83
N CYS A 18 3.90 6.87 5.82
CA CYS A 18 2.46 7.14 5.78
C CYS A 18 1.95 8.13 6.84
N GLY A 19 2.81 8.62 7.74
CA GLY A 19 2.42 9.55 8.80
C GLY A 19 1.66 8.93 9.98
N LEU A 20 1.41 7.62 9.99
CA LEU A 20 0.75 6.93 11.10
C LEU A 20 1.44 7.24 12.44
N ILE A 21 0.68 7.73 13.41
CA ILE A 21 1.13 7.96 14.78
C ILE A 21 0.69 6.78 15.64
N GLY A 22 1.65 6.14 16.31
CA GLY A 22 1.37 5.03 17.21
C GLY A 22 2.41 4.89 18.31
N PRO A 23 2.15 4.05 19.32
CA PRO A 23 3.12 3.77 20.37
C PRO A 23 4.37 3.14 19.76
N HIS A 24 5.54 3.40 20.35
CA HIS A 24 6.78 2.73 19.96
C HIS A 24 6.62 1.20 19.96
N SER A 25 7.13 0.56 18.92
CA SER A 25 7.17 -0.89 18.76
C SER A 25 8.59 -1.31 18.40
N THR A 26 8.95 -2.54 18.73
CA THR A 26 10.20 -3.18 18.26
C THR A 26 9.95 -3.95 16.96
N GLY A 27 11.04 -4.34 16.29
CA GLY A 27 11.01 -5.03 14.99
C GLY A 27 11.13 -4.06 13.83
N ALA A 28 12.27 -4.10 13.13
CA ALA A 28 12.51 -3.23 11.99
C ALA A 28 11.74 -3.73 10.75
N PRO A 29 11.18 -2.83 9.94
CA PRO A 29 10.74 -3.20 8.60
C PRO A 29 11.93 -3.67 7.75
N PRO A 30 11.68 -4.40 6.66
CA PRO A 30 12.67 -4.66 5.62
C PRO A 30 13.32 -3.36 5.10
N ALA A 31 14.58 -3.44 4.67
CA ALA A 31 15.39 -2.27 4.32
C ALA A 31 14.83 -1.48 3.13
N GLU A 32 14.10 -2.15 2.24
CA GLU A 32 13.40 -1.57 1.11
C GLU A 32 12.16 -0.74 1.51
N HIS A 33 11.77 -0.76 2.79
CA HIS A 33 10.60 -0.06 3.31
C HIS A 33 10.96 1.07 4.29
N VAL A 34 10.64 2.31 3.89
CA VAL A 34 10.75 3.48 4.77
C VAL A 34 9.51 3.55 5.66
N ALA A 35 9.52 2.79 6.76
CA ALA A 35 8.40 2.69 7.69
C ALA A 35 8.83 2.74 9.16
N SER A 36 7.91 3.05 10.07
CA SER A 36 8.12 2.83 11.50
C SER A 36 7.88 1.36 11.85
N ALA A 37 8.55 0.89 12.91
CA ALA A 37 8.34 -0.46 13.45
C ALA A 37 6.87 -0.73 13.81
N THR A 38 6.17 0.28 14.32
CA THR A 38 4.74 0.19 14.65
C THR A 38 3.88 0.03 13.42
N CYS A 39 4.18 0.76 12.33
CA CYS A 39 3.46 0.61 11.07
C CYS A 39 3.68 -0.77 10.47
N TRP A 40 4.93 -1.26 10.48
CA TRP A 40 5.28 -2.61 10.02
C TRP A 40 4.53 -3.71 10.79
N ARG A 41 4.46 -3.60 12.12
CA ARG A 41 3.70 -4.56 12.95
C ARG A 41 2.22 -4.59 12.55
N LEU A 42 1.58 -3.42 12.45
CA LEU A 42 0.17 -3.32 12.10
C LEU A 42 -0.12 -3.80 10.67
N TYR A 43 0.78 -3.52 9.73
CA TYR A 43 0.74 -4.10 8.39
C TYR A 43 0.81 -5.63 8.46
N GLY A 44 1.72 -6.19 9.25
CA GLY A 44 1.83 -7.63 9.46
C GLY A 44 0.54 -8.26 10.01
N GLU A 45 -0.14 -7.57 10.94
CA GLU A 45 -1.45 -8.01 11.45
C GLU A 45 -2.54 -7.99 10.36
N LEU A 46 -2.58 -6.93 9.56
CA LEU A 46 -3.53 -6.80 8.44
C LEU A 46 -3.27 -7.86 7.36
N LEU A 47 -2.00 -8.08 7.03
CA LEU A 47 -1.56 -9.10 6.10
C LEU A 47 -1.94 -10.50 6.60
N ALA A 48 -1.70 -10.80 7.88
CA ALA A 48 -2.11 -12.07 8.49
C ALA A 48 -3.64 -12.28 8.42
N ARG A 49 -4.44 -11.23 8.64
CA ARG A 49 -5.91 -11.30 8.49
C ARG A 49 -6.32 -11.60 7.05
N SER A 50 -5.66 -11.00 6.07
CA SER A 50 -5.97 -11.23 4.65
C SER A 50 -5.72 -12.67 4.19
N TYR A 51 -4.79 -13.40 4.82
CA TYR A 51 -4.58 -14.82 4.56
C TYR A 51 -5.59 -15.73 5.27
N ASN A 52 -5.92 -15.40 6.53
CA ASN A 52 -6.65 -16.30 7.42
C ASN A 52 -8.15 -16.07 7.46
N ASN A 53 -8.64 -14.93 6.98
CA ASN A 53 -10.06 -14.60 6.96
C ASN A 53 -10.54 -14.41 5.50
N SER A 54 -11.55 -15.19 5.11
CA SER A 54 -12.17 -15.12 3.78
C SER A 54 -12.65 -13.74 3.41
N ASP A 55 -13.15 -12.97 4.37
CA ASP A 55 -13.75 -11.66 4.14
C ASP A 55 -12.71 -10.62 3.70
N TYR A 56 -11.43 -10.89 3.98
CA TYR A 56 -10.30 -10.03 3.64
C TYR A 56 -9.50 -10.53 2.44
N ARG A 57 -9.81 -11.70 1.87
CA ARG A 57 -9.06 -12.25 0.73
C ARG A 57 -9.16 -11.37 -0.52
N GLY A 58 -10.34 -10.82 -0.80
CA GLY A 58 -10.56 -9.96 -1.97
C GLY A 58 -9.78 -8.64 -1.95
N VAL A 59 -9.30 -8.20 -0.78
CA VAL A 59 -8.53 -6.95 -0.63
C VAL A 59 -7.06 -7.19 -0.33
N HIS A 60 -6.59 -8.45 -0.37
CA HIS A 60 -5.20 -8.81 -0.08
C HIS A 60 -4.21 -8.01 -0.93
N GLN A 61 -4.46 -7.94 -2.24
CA GLN A 61 -3.57 -7.23 -3.16
C GLN A 61 -3.52 -5.72 -2.88
N MET A 62 -4.66 -5.10 -2.53
CA MET A 62 -4.69 -3.68 -2.14
C MET A 62 -3.87 -3.41 -0.88
N ILE A 63 -3.93 -4.31 0.11
CA ILE A 63 -3.17 -4.19 1.35
C ILE A 63 -1.67 -4.17 1.06
N VAL A 64 -1.21 -5.12 0.23
CA VAL A 64 0.21 -5.22 -0.17
C VAL A 64 0.64 -4.00 -0.98
N ASP A 65 -0.13 -3.64 -2.01
CA ASP A 65 0.24 -2.58 -2.94
C ASP A 65 0.22 -1.20 -2.29
N ALA A 66 -0.78 -0.90 -1.48
CA ALA A 66 -0.86 0.36 -0.74
C ALA A 66 0.30 0.49 0.25
N TYR A 67 0.65 -0.58 0.96
CA TYR A 67 1.77 -0.55 1.89
C TYR A 67 3.10 -0.32 1.16
N ALA A 68 3.35 -1.05 0.06
CA ALA A 68 4.56 -0.90 -0.73
C ALA A 68 4.69 0.51 -1.33
N ALA A 69 3.60 1.07 -1.86
CA ALA A 69 3.57 2.42 -2.44
C ALA A 69 3.82 3.51 -1.39
N GLN A 70 3.21 3.41 -0.20
CA GLN A 70 3.37 4.40 0.88
C GLN A 70 4.75 4.34 1.55
N HIS A 71 5.44 3.20 1.47
CA HIS A 71 6.70 2.98 2.19
C HIS A 71 7.86 2.67 1.25
N ALA A 72 7.86 3.21 0.03
CA ALA A 72 8.94 2.97 -0.93
C ALA A 72 10.29 3.52 -0.41
N GLY A 73 11.29 2.64 -0.28
CA GLY A 73 12.64 2.98 0.17
C GLY A 73 13.77 2.34 -0.63
N GLY A 74 13.47 1.24 -1.32
CA GLY A 74 14.42 0.51 -2.14
C GLY A 74 14.97 1.33 -3.32
N LYS A 75 16.21 1.03 -3.71
CA LYS A 75 16.95 1.76 -4.75
C LYS A 75 17.39 0.87 -5.91
N SER A 76 17.30 -0.44 -5.76
CA SER A 76 17.57 -1.37 -6.83
C SER A 76 16.49 -1.29 -7.91
N ARG A 77 16.85 -1.63 -9.15
CA ARG A 77 15.89 -1.71 -10.26
C ARG A 77 14.66 -2.56 -9.90
N ARG A 78 14.88 -3.69 -9.22
CA ARG A 78 13.81 -4.60 -8.81
C ARG A 78 12.83 -3.91 -7.85
N GLU A 79 13.34 -3.26 -6.80
CA GLU A 79 12.49 -2.58 -5.81
C GLU A 79 11.68 -1.44 -6.43
N VAL A 80 12.30 -0.64 -7.31
CA VAL A 80 11.62 0.43 -8.04
C VAL A 80 10.51 -0.13 -8.94
N GLN A 81 10.79 -1.22 -9.66
CA GLN A 81 9.80 -1.88 -10.52
C GLN A 81 8.64 -2.49 -9.72
N THR A 82 8.92 -3.05 -8.55
CA THR A 82 7.87 -3.55 -7.64
C THR A 82 6.91 -2.43 -7.26
N VAL A 83 7.43 -1.27 -6.82
CA VAL A 83 6.59 -0.12 -6.45
C VAL A 83 5.78 0.38 -7.66
N ALA A 84 6.39 0.42 -8.85
CA ALA A 84 5.67 0.81 -10.07
C ALA A 84 4.50 -0.12 -10.39
N LEU A 85 4.68 -1.44 -10.25
CA LEU A 85 3.60 -2.42 -10.41
C LEU A 85 2.50 -2.24 -9.37
N CYS A 86 2.83 -2.02 -8.10
CA CYS A 86 1.86 -1.73 -7.05
C CYS A 86 1.04 -0.48 -7.38
N LEU A 87 1.69 0.61 -7.82
CA LEU A 87 1.00 1.85 -8.21
C LEU A 87 0.10 1.64 -9.43
N MET A 88 0.54 0.89 -10.44
CA MET A 88 -0.30 0.57 -11.61
C MET A 88 -1.53 -0.25 -11.21
N THR A 89 -1.39 -1.27 -10.38
CA THR A 89 -2.52 -2.04 -9.84
C THR A 89 -3.50 -1.16 -9.07
N LEU A 90 -3.00 -0.30 -8.18
CA LEU A 90 -3.84 0.63 -7.43
C LEU A 90 -4.59 1.60 -8.37
N CYS A 91 -3.93 2.09 -9.41
CA CYS A 91 -4.55 2.97 -10.40
C CYS A 91 -5.68 2.25 -11.15
N LEU A 92 -5.43 1.03 -11.63
CA LEU A 92 -6.45 0.20 -12.30
C LEU A 92 -7.65 -0.09 -11.38
N PHE A 93 -7.41 -0.29 -10.08
CA PHE A 93 -8.50 -0.50 -9.12
C PHE A 93 -9.28 0.79 -8.86
N CYS A 94 -8.59 1.89 -8.52
CA CYS A 94 -9.21 3.15 -8.12
C CYS A 94 -9.94 3.84 -9.27
N GLU A 95 -9.36 3.82 -10.46
CA GLU A 95 -9.85 4.60 -11.61
C GLU A 95 -10.65 3.74 -12.60
N ASP A 96 -10.29 2.46 -12.78
CA ASP A 96 -10.91 1.58 -13.79
C ASP A 96 -11.79 0.46 -13.19
N ALA A 97 -11.96 0.43 -11.86
CA ALA A 97 -12.75 -0.58 -11.11
C ALA A 97 -12.34 -2.04 -11.41
N VAL A 98 -11.09 -2.27 -11.79
CA VAL A 98 -10.52 -3.62 -11.99
C VAL A 98 -10.43 -4.33 -10.64
N ASP A 99 -10.84 -5.60 -10.55
CA ASP A 99 -10.66 -6.40 -9.33
C ASP A 99 -9.18 -6.39 -8.88
N PRO A 100 -8.86 -6.05 -7.62
CA PRO A 100 -7.49 -6.03 -7.13
C PRO A 100 -6.73 -7.34 -7.35
N ALA A 101 -7.40 -8.48 -7.30
CA ALA A 101 -6.79 -9.79 -7.52
C ALA A 101 -6.28 -9.97 -8.97
N ASP A 102 -6.84 -9.21 -9.92
CA ASP A 102 -6.47 -9.25 -11.33
C ASP A 102 -5.45 -8.18 -11.73
N GLY A 103 -5.27 -7.16 -10.89
CA GLY A 103 -4.40 -6.01 -11.14
C GLY A 103 -2.98 -6.37 -11.58
N PRO A 104 -2.23 -7.22 -10.85
CA PRO A 104 -0.85 -7.56 -11.22
C PRO A 104 -0.72 -8.21 -12.60
N ARG A 105 -1.73 -9.00 -13.00
CA ARG A 105 -1.77 -9.64 -14.31
C ARG A 105 -1.97 -8.60 -15.41
N ARG A 106 -2.92 -7.68 -15.21
CA ARG A 106 -3.25 -6.61 -16.17
C ARG A 106 -2.15 -5.56 -16.27
N ALA A 107 -1.48 -5.24 -15.16
CA ALA A 107 -0.32 -4.35 -15.15
C ALA A 107 0.89 -4.93 -15.91
N ALA A 108 0.96 -6.27 -16.03
CA ALA A 108 1.98 -6.97 -16.81
C ALA A 108 1.58 -7.16 -18.28
N GLU A 109 0.32 -6.91 -18.65
CA GLU A 109 -0.10 -6.93 -20.06
C GLU A 109 0.49 -5.71 -20.79
N PRO A 110 0.83 -5.84 -22.10
CA PRO A 110 1.20 -4.69 -22.88
C PRO A 110 0.05 -3.69 -22.86
N VAL A 111 0.32 -2.47 -22.38
CA VAL A 111 -0.64 -1.37 -22.47
C VAL A 111 -0.97 -1.21 -23.95
N ARG A 112 -2.17 -1.64 -24.39
CA ARG A 112 -2.72 -1.18 -25.66
C ARG A 112 -2.83 0.33 -25.49
N GLY A 113 -2.03 1.07 -26.26
CA GLY A 113 -1.79 2.49 -26.06
C GLY A 113 -3.09 3.24 -25.74
N VAL A 114 -2.99 4.17 -24.79
CA VAL A 114 -4.07 5.06 -24.37
C VAL A 114 -4.62 5.77 -25.62
N GLY A 115 -5.67 5.18 -26.18
CA GLY A 115 -6.31 5.59 -27.41
C GLY A 115 -7.75 5.94 -27.09
N ALA A 116 -7.93 7.09 -26.42
CA ALA A 116 -9.07 8.00 -26.51
C ALA A 116 -9.03 8.93 -25.29
N MET A 117 -8.23 10.00 -25.35
CA MET A 117 -8.69 11.23 -24.71
C MET A 117 -9.95 11.63 -25.47
N ALA A 118 -11.12 11.34 -24.90
CA ALA A 118 -12.35 11.95 -25.33
C ALA A 118 -12.14 13.47 -25.28
N ALA A 119 -12.25 14.11 -26.43
CA ALA A 119 -12.06 15.53 -26.60
C ALA A 119 -12.91 16.32 -25.58
N TYR A 120 -12.25 17.04 -24.69
CA TYR A 120 -12.86 18.16 -23.99
C TYR A 120 -13.09 19.27 -25.03
N SER A 121 -14.34 19.47 -25.45
CA SER A 121 -14.72 20.64 -26.25
C SER A 121 -15.02 21.83 -25.32
N PRO A 122 -14.52 23.03 -25.64
CA PRO A 122 -14.82 24.26 -24.91
C PRO A 122 -16.27 24.72 -25.11
#